data_AF-A0A175RTV1-F1
#
_entry.id   AF-A0A175RTV1-F1
#
_cell.length_a   1.000
_cell.length_b   1.000
_cell.length_c   1.000
_cell.angle_alpha   90.00
_cell.angle_beta   90.00
_cell.angle_gamma   90.00
#
_symmetry.space_group_name_H-M   'P 1'
#
loop_
_entity.id
_entity.type
_entity.pdbx_description
1 polymer ?
#
loop_
_entity_poly.entity_id
_entity_poly.type
_entity_poly.pdbx_seq_one_letter_code
_entity_poly.pdbx_strand_id
1 'polypeptide(L)'
;MTDTTVDNPTERTAVDFWFDPNCPWAWMTSRWVGEVERQRPIDVTWHVMSLFVLNEHQDVPESYRERLTAGQVYPRIVTAARLRHGDEIVKPLYDALGEHVHHRQESDPEQVVPAVLAELDLDADLV
;
A
#
# COMPACT_ATOMS: atom_id res chain seq x y z
N MET A 1 -13.66 -34.74 -23.01
CA MET A 1 -14.74 -34.39 -22.07
C MET A 1 -14.19 -33.24 -21.25
N THR A 2 -14.46 -32.01 -21.70
CA THR A 2 -14.05 -30.78 -21.02
C THR A 2 -14.90 -30.68 -19.76
N ASP A 3 -14.26 -30.87 -18.61
CA ASP A 3 -14.87 -30.64 -17.32
C ASP A 3 -14.94 -29.12 -17.12
N THR A 4 -16.06 -28.54 -17.55
CA THR A 4 -16.39 -27.16 -17.21
C THR A 4 -16.87 -27.19 -15.77
N THR A 5 -15.96 -26.95 -14.82
CA THR A 5 -16.35 -26.61 -13.46
C THR A 5 -17.24 -25.38 -13.56
N VAL A 6 -18.52 -25.56 -13.23
CA VAL A 6 -19.48 -24.46 -13.12
C VAL A 6 -18.99 -23.59 -11.97
N ASP A 7 -18.54 -22.39 -12.31
CA ASP A 7 -18.12 -21.36 -11.37
C ASP A 7 -19.26 -21.14 -10.38
N ASN A 8 -19.02 -21.42 -9.10
CA ASN A 8 -20.05 -21.37 -8.07
C ASN A 8 -20.20 -19.90 -7.68
N PRO A 9 -21.30 -19.21 -8.00
CA PRO A 9 -21.39 -17.74 -7.95
C PRO A 9 -21.31 -17.14 -6.53
N THR A 10 -21.17 -17.99 -5.51
CA THR A 10 -21.01 -17.62 -4.11
C THR A 10 -19.56 -17.70 -3.61
N GLU A 11 -18.64 -18.33 -4.36
CA GLU A 11 -17.25 -18.46 -3.95
C GLU A 11 -16.49 -17.18 -4.31
N ARG A 12 -15.92 -16.53 -3.30
CA ARG A 12 -15.12 -15.31 -3.48
C ARG A 12 -13.67 -15.70 -3.69
N THR A 13 -13.05 -15.15 -4.73
CA THR A 13 -11.64 -15.40 -5.04
C THR A 13 -10.76 -14.54 -4.14
N ALA A 14 -9.93 -15.18 -3.32
CA ALA A 14 -8.95 -14.48 -2.49
C ALA A 14 -7.86 -13.81 -3.35
N VAL A 15 -7.54 -12.56 -3.04
CA VAL A 15 -6.47 -11.78 -3.69
C VAL A 15 -5.61 -11.15 -2.60
N ASP A 16 -4.31 -11.45 -2.60
CA ASP A 16 -3.35 -10.77 -1.75
C ASP A 16 -2.62 -9.68 -2.54
N PHE A 17 -2.60 -8.46 -1.99
CA PHE A 17 -2.00 -7.29 -2.64
C PHE A 17 -0.87 -6.71 -1.81
N TRP A 18 0.37 -6.86 -2.26
CA TRP A 18 1.54 -6.24 -1.62
C TRP A 18 1.82 -4.85 -2.18
N PHE A 19 2.00 -3.87 -1.30
CA PHE A 19 2.25 -2.48 -1.69
C PHE A 19 3.32 -1.81 -0.84
N ASP A 20 4.04 -0.87 -1.46
CA ASP A 20 4.80 0.18 -0.79
C ASP A 20 4.15 1.52 -1.20
N PRO A 21 3.83 2.43 -0.27
CA PRO A 21 3.26 3.74 -0.61
C PRO A 21 4.12 4.61 -1.54
N ASN A 22 5.40 4.31 -1.71
CA ASN A 22 6.27 4.99 -2.67
C ASN A 22 6.13 4.45 -4.10
N CYS A 23 5.52 3.27 -4.29
CA CYS A 23 5.54 2.58 -5.58
C CYS A 23 4.40 3.08 -6.50
N PRO A 24 4.71 3.80 -7.60
CA PRO A 24 3.67 4.30 -8.49
C PRO A 24 2.90 3.17 -9.19
N TRP A 25 3.56 2.02 -9.41
CA TRP A 25 2.93 0.85 -10.03
C TRP A 25 1.95 0.16 -9.08
N ALA A 26 2.32 0.03 -7.80
CA ALA A 26 1.40 -0.49 -6.79
C ALA A 26 0.21 0.45 -6.64
N TRP A 27 0.42 1.77 -6.63
CA TRP A 27 -0.65 2.75 -6.55
C TRP A 27 -1.68 2.60 -7.67
N MET A 28 -1.24 2.63 -8.93
CA MET A 28 -2.15 2.47 -10.06
C MET A 28 -2.87 1.12 -10.04
N THR A 29 -2.15 0.04 -9.72
CA THR A 29 -2.73 -1.31 -9.65
C THR A 29 -3.74 -1.39 -8.51
N SER A 30 -3.51 -0.73 -7.37
CA SER A 30 -4.44 -0.71 -6.24
C SER A 30 -5.76 -0.02 -6.57
N ARG A 31 -5.72 1.07 -7.35
CA ARG A 31 -6.93 1.76 -7.83
C ARG A 31 -7.73 0.83 -8.73
N TRP A 32 -7.05 0.15 -9.65
CA TRP A 32 -7.68 -0.84 -10.52
C TRP A 32 -8.28 -2.02 -9.74
N VAL A 33 -7.55 -2.57 -8.76
CA VAL A 33 -8.04 -3.67 -7.91
C VAL A 33 -9.30 -3.26 -7.14
N GLY A 34 -9.35 -2.03 -6.60
CA GLY A 34 -10.56 -1.49 -5.98
C GLY A 34 -11.75 -1.41 -6.94
N GLU A 35 -11.53 -1.02 -8.20
CA GLU A 35 -12.59 -1.04 -9.23
C GLU A 35 -13.03 -2.46 -9.60
N VAL A 36 -12.12 -3.45 -9.59
CA VAL A 36 -12.42 -4.86 -9.84
C VAL A 36 -13.23 -5.45 -8.69
N GLU A 37 -12.88 -5.17 -7.44
CA GLU A 37 -13.60 -5.64 -6.24
C GLU A 37 -15.07 -5.22 -6.24
N ARG A 38 -15.38 -4.03 -6.78
CA ARG A 38 -16.76 -3.54 -6.98
C ARG A 38 -17.54 -4.33 -8.04
N GLN A 39 -16.85 -5.04 -8.93
CA GLN A 39 -17.43 -5.66 -10.13
C GLN A 39 -17.31 -7.18 -10.15
N ARG A 40 -16.53 -7.79 -9.24
CA ARG A 40 -16.21 -9.22 -9.20
C ARG A 40 -16.20 -9.71 -7.75
N PRO A 41 -16.56 -10.98 -7.49
CA PRO A 41 -16.52 -11.55 -6.16
C PRO A 41 -15.07 -11.86 -5.75
N ILE A 42 -14.26 -10.85 -5.46
CA ILE A 42 -12.91 -11.00 -4.90
C ILE A 42 -12.84 -10.45 -3.48
N ASP A 43 -12.02 -11.06 -2.63
CA ASP A 43 -11.67 -10.55 -1.30
C ASP A 43 -10.20 -10.14 -1.29
N VAL A 44 -9.93 -8.84 -1.09
CA VAL A 44 -8.57 -8.30 -1.15
C VAL A 44 -7.98 -8.15 0.25
N THR A 45 -6.86 -8.83 0.48
CA THR A 45 -6.03 -8.62 1.68
C THR A 45 -4.84 -7.73 1.32
N TRP A 46 -4.65 -6.65 2.09
CA TRP A 46 -3.62 -5.65 1.82
C TRP A 46 -2.40 -5.89 2.69
N HIS A 47 -1.24 -6.09 2.05
CA HIS A 47 0.02 -6.37 2.71
C HIS A 47 1.02 -5.26 2.44
N VAL A 48 1.65 -4.76 3.49
CA VAL A 48 2.77 -3.84 3.33
C VAL A 48 4.01 -4.60 2.85
N MET A 49 4.73 -4.03 1.89
CA MET A 49 6.09 -4.41 1.49
C MET A 49 6.98 -3.15 1.46
N SER A 50 8.28 -3.33 1.25
CA SER A 50 9.22 -2.21 1.17
C SER A 50 10.10 -2.30 -0.06
N LEU A 51 10.08 -1.26 -0.89
CA LEU A 51 11.02 -1.09 -1.99
C LEU A 51 12.45 -0.90 -1.48
N PHE A 52 12.63 -0.27 -0.32
CA PHE A 52 13.93 -0.17 0.33
C PHE A 52 14.51 -1.57 0.62
N VAL A 53 13.75 -2.41 1.33
CA VAL A 53 14.18 -3.79 1.64
C VAL A 53 14.35 -4.62 0.35
N LEU A 54 13.45 -4.48 -0.62
CA LEU A 54 13.56 -5.18 -1.91
C LEU A 54 14.89 -4.88 -2.63
N ASN A 55 15.41 -3.67 -2.49
CA ASN A 55 16.59 -3.19 -3.22
C ASN A 55 17.86 -3.08 -2.37
N GLU A 56 17.84 -3.42 -1.08
CA GLU A 56 18.95 -3.15 -0.13
C GLU A 56 20.26 -3.86 -0.50
N HIS A 57 20.18 -4.93 -1.29
CA HIS A 57 21.32 -5.72 -1.77
C HIS A 57 21.47 -5.69 -3.30
N GLN A 58 20.69 -4.84 -3.99
CA GLN A 58 20.72 -4.73 -5.44
C GLN A 58 21.71 -3.65 -5.88
N ASP A 59 22.36 -3.88 -7.03
CA ASP A 59 23.21 -2.87 -7.65
C ASP A 59 22.33 -1.86 -8.39
N VAL A 60 22.05 -0.75 -7.70
CA VAL A 60 21.22 0.35 -8.21
C VAL A 60 21.97 1.68 -8.12
N PRO A 61 21.60 2.68 -8.95
CA PRO A 61 22.19 4.02 -8.87
C PRO A 61 22.06 4.64 -7.48
N GLU A 62 23.09 5.36 -7.03
CA GLU A 62 23.12 5.95 -5.68
C GLU A 62 21.93 6.86 -5.40
N SER A 63 21.56 7.72 -6.35
CA SER A 63 20.39 8.59 -6.24
C SER A 63 19.08 7.83 -6.04
N TYR A 64 18.99 6.60 -6.56
CA TYR A 64 17.83 5.74 -6.30
C TYR A 64 17.86 5.17 -4.89
N ARG A 65 19.03 4.73 -4.42
CA ARG A 65 19.25 4.23 -3.06
C ARG A 65 18.93 5.29 -2.00
N GLU A 66 19.36 6.52 -2.21
CA GLU A 66 19.04 7.68 -1.35
C GLU A 66 17.54 7.91 -1.27
N ARG A 67 16.85 7.92 -2.43
CA ARG A 67 15.38 8.07 -2.47
C ARG A 67 14.65 6.94 -1.74
N LEU A 68 15.08 5.69 -1.91
CA LEU A 68 14.51 4.55 -1.19
C LEU A 68 14.74 4.67 0.32
N THR A 69 15.92 5.15 0.73
CA THR A 69 16.26 5.37 2.14
C THR A 69 15.37 6.44 2.76
N ALA A 70 15.11 7.55 2.06
CA ALA A 70 14.18 8.58 2.54
C ALA A 70 12.72 8.06 2.59
N GLY A 71 12.30 7.31 1.57
CA GLY A 71 10.92 6.80 1.46
C GLY A 71 10.56 5.67 2.42
N GLN A 72 11.52 5.03 3.09
CA GLN A 72 11.28 3.87 3.97
C GLN A 72 10.37 4.17 5.18
N VAL A 73 10.16 5.45 5.50
CA VAL A 73 9.24 5.88 6.56
C VAL A 73 7.80 5.46 6.27
N TYR A 74 7.34 5.52 5.02
CA TYR A 74 5.95 5.19 4.68
C TYR A 74 5.57 3.72 4.94
N PRO A 75 6.31 2.70 4.48
CA PRO A 75 6.00 1.33 4.84
C PRO A 75 6.18 1.05 6.35
N ARG A 76 7.07 1.79 7.05
CA ARG A 76 7.23 1.67 8.51
C ARG A 76 6.00 2.16 9.27
N ILE A 77 5.46 3.35 8.95
CA ILE A 77 4.26 3.86 9.63
C ILE A 77 3.04 3.00 9.32
N VAL A 78 2.92 2.45 8.10
CA VAL A 78 1.85 1.49 7.76
C VAL A 78 1.98 0.23 8.63
N THR A 79 3.20 -0.28 8.78
CA THR A 79 3.47 -1.44 9.65
C THR A 79 3.15 -1.12 11.12
N ALA A 80 3.56 0.04 11.62
CA ALA A 80 3.31 0.46 13.00
C ALA A 80 1.81 0.64 13.27
N ALA A 81 1.09 1.32 12.37
CA ALA A 81 -0.35 1.51 12.46
C ALA A 81 -1.09 0.16 12.43
N ARG A 82 -0.69 -0.76 11.54
CA ARG A 82 -1.23 -2.13 11.49
C ARG A 82 -1.05 -2.87 12.82
N LEU A 83 0.15 -2.83 13.39
CA LEU A 83 0.44 -3.51 14.66
C LEU A 83 -0.38 -2.96 15.83
N ARG A 84 -0.77 -1.67 15.78
CA ARG A 84 -1.50 -1.00 16.86
C ARG A 84 -3.01 -1.04 16.68
N HIS A 85 -3.49 -0.84 15.45
CA HIS A 85 -4.90 -0.64 15.13
C HIS A 85 -5.50 -1.76 14.28
N GLY A 86 -4.75 -2.82 13.95
CA GLY A 86 -5.27 -3.96 13.17
C GLY A 86 -5.12 -3.83 11.66
N ASP A 87 -5.59 -4.83 10.91
CA ASP A 87 -5.46 -4.87 9.46
C ASP A 87 -6.39 -3.86 8.75
N GLU A 88 -7.46 -3.43 9.41
CA GLU A 88 -8.47 -2.50 8.88
C GLU A 88 -7.90 -1.11 8.57
N ILE A 89 -6.83 -0.68 9.24
CA ILE A 89 -6.21 0.64 9.01
C ILE A 89 -5.28 0.64 7.79
N VAL A 90 -4.81 -0.53 7.35
CA VAL A 90 -3.77 -0.66 6.33
C VAL A 90 -4.20 -0.01 5.01
N LYS A 91 -5.43 -0.28 4.57
CA LYS A 91 -5.96 0.25 3.31
C LYS A 91 -6.30 1.75 3.39
N PRO A 92 -7.02 2.26 4.42
CA PRO A 92 -7.21 3.70 4.60
C PRO A 92 -5.90 4.49 4.64
N LEU A 93 -4.91 4.00 5.39
CA LEU A 93 -3.60 4.65 5.49
C LEU A 93 -2.84 4.61 4.17
N TYR A 94 -2.88 3.49 3.45
CA TYR A 94 -2.33 3.41 2.10
C TYR A 94 -3.00 4.39 1.12
N ASP A 95 -4.33 4.51 1.17
CA ASP A 95 -5.07 5.43 0.31
C ASP A 95 -4.66 6.87 0.54
N ALA A 96 -4.60 7.30 1.80
CA ALA A 96 -4.21 8.66 2.16
C ALA A 96 -2.75 8.94 1.75
N LEU A 97 -1.81 8.04 2.06
CA LEU A 97 -0.42 8.21 1.63
C LEU A 97 -0.28 8.26 0.11
N GLY A 98 -0.97 7.37 -0.62
CA GLY A 98 -0.92 7.35 -2.07
C GLY A 98 -1.54 8.59 -2.72
N GLU A 99 -2.59 9.16 -2.13
CA GLU A 99 -3.17 10.43 -2.56
C GLU A 99 -2.15 11.58 -2.45
N HIS A 100 -1.50 11.73 -1.30
CA HIS A 100 -0.45 12.74 -1.11
C HIS A 100 0.75 12.52 -2.05
N VAL A 101 1.30 11.31 -2.07
CA VAL A 101 2.55 11.00 -2.78
C VAL A 101 2.36 10.97 -4.30
N HIS A 102 1.28 10.37 -4.80
CA HIS A 102 1.12 10.11 -6.24
C HIS A 102 0.14 11.06 -6.93
N HIS A 103 -0.94 11.47 -6.26
CA HIS A 103 -1.92 12.39 -6.87
C HIS A 103 -1.50 13.85 -6.69
N ARG A 104 -1.18 14.25 -5.45
CA ARG A 104 -0.76 15.62 -5.12
C ARG A 104 0.72 15.89 -5.36
N GLN A 105 1.52 14.84 -5.56
CA GLN A 105 2.97 14.90 -5.80
C GLN A 105 3.75 15.53 -4.63
N GLU A 106 3.28 15.31 -3.41
CA GLU A 106 3.95 15.73 -2.20
C GLU A 106 5.07 14.75 -1.86
N SER A 107 6.30 15.24 -1.82
CA SER A 107 7.51 14.39 -1.76
C SER A 107 8.27 14.45 -0.44
N ASP A 108 7.85 15.32 0.49
CA ASP A 108 8.48 15.48 1.79
C ASP A 108 7.75 14.68 2.87
N PRO A 109 8.33 13.59 3.39
CA PRO A 109 7.68 12.78 4.41
C PRO A 109 7.45 13.52 5.74
N GLU A 110 8.26 14.54 6.06
CA GLU A 110 8.07 15.35 7.28
C GLU A 110 6.77 16.17 7.22
N GLN A 111 6.25 16.41 6.01
CA GLN A 111 4.97 17.09 5.79
C GLN A 111 3.82 16.08 5.59
N VAL A 112 4.05 15.06 4.76
CA VAL A 112 3.02 14.08 4.38
C VAL A 112 2.59 13.23 5.58
N VAL A 113 3.53 12.73 6.38
CA VAL A 113 3.19 11.80 7.46
C VAL A 113 2.30 12.46 8.53
N PRO A 114 2.65 13.63 9.11
CA PRO A 114 1.78 14.27 10.10
C PRO A 114 0.40 14.64 9.53
N ALA A 115 0.34 15.08 8.27
CA ALA A 115 -0.92 15.40 7.61
C ALA A 115 -1.83 14.17 7.52
N VAL A 116 -1.29 13.05 7.01
CA VAL A 116 -2.06 11.80 6.85
C VAL A 116 -2.48 11.20 8.20
N LEU A 117 -1.60 11.22 9.21
CA LEU A 117 -1.98 10.75 10.55
C LEU A 117 -3.12 11.59 11.13
N ALA A 118 -3.08 12.90 10.97
CA ALA A 118 -4.16 13.79 11.40
C ALA A 118 -5.46 13.58 10.60
N GLU A 119 -5.39 13.35 9.29
CA GLU A 119 -6.56 13.05 8.44
C GLU A 119 -7.29 11.77 8.88
N LEU A 120 -6.56 10.80 9.43
CA LEU A 120 -7.08 9.50 9.86
C LEU A 120 -7.27 9.37 11.38
N ASP A 121 -7.08 10.47 12.13
CA ASP A 121 -7.15 10.48 13.61
C ASP A 121 -6.26 9.41 14.26
N LEU A 122 -5.04 9.25 13.73
CA LEU A 122 -4.03 8.31 14.21
C LEU A 122 -3.02 8.99 15.14
N ASP A 123 -2.41 8.20 16.02
CA ASP A 123 -1.43 8.70 16.98
C ASP A 123 -0.22 9.33 16.28
N ALA A 124 0.13 10.55 16.66
CA ALA A 124 1.30 11.27 16.13
C ALA A 124 2.65 10.63 16.53
N ASP A 125 2.67 9.62 17.40
CA ASP A 125 3.87 8.88 17.82
C ASP A 125 4.15 7.64 16.97
N LEU A 126 3.39 7.43 15.88
CA LEU A 126 3.65 6.38 14.90
C LEU A 126 4.88 6.65 14.01
N VAL A 127 5.46 7.84 14.10
CA VAL A 127 6.58 8.35 13.29
C VAL A 127 7.94 8.00 13.88
#